data_AF-A0A661M5B4-F1
#
_entry.id   AF-A0A661M5B4-F1
#
_cell.length_a   1.000
_cell.length_b   1.000
_cell.length_c   1.000
_cell.angle_alpha   90.00
_cell.angle_beta   90.00
_cell.angle_gamma   90.00
#
_symmetry.space_group_name_H-M   'P 1'
#
loop_
_entity.id
_entity.type
_entity.pdbx_description
1 polymer ?
#
loop_
_entity_poly.entity_id
_entity_poly.type
_entity_poly.pdbx_seq_one_letter_code
_entity_poly.pdbx_strand_id
1 'polypeptide(L)' 'MHILRCKKDLTIDHLLPRCFNGPDDEKNVIWVCRRYNSSKGSKRLYEFWTVKKGLKGAKYEVPESPRENT' A
#
# COMPACT_ATOMS: atom_id res chain seq x y z
N MET A 1 9.08 2.35 8.34
CA MET A 1 9.10 2.69 6.89
C MET A 1 7.65 2.97 6.51
N HIS A 2 7.24 4.24 6.50
CA HIS A 2 5.83 4.62 6.37
C HIS A 2 5.49 4.70 4.89
N ILE A 3 4.49 3.93 4.44
CA ILE A 3 3.98 3.95 3.06
C ILE A 3 3.57 5.37 2.61
N LEU A 4 3.29 6.25 3.58
CA LEU A 4 2.85 7.63 3.40
C LEU A 4 3.94 8.69 3.65
N ARG A 5 5.22 8.32 3.86
CA ARG A 5 6.28 9.30 4.19
C ARG A 5 6.89 10.03 2.98
N CYS A 6 6.33 9.96 1.78
CA CYS A 6 6.79 10.82 0.70
C CYS A 6 6.10 12.18 0.73
N LYS A 7 6.90 13.22 0.94
CA LYS A 7 6.46 14.61 0.73
C LYS A 7 6.45 15.02 -0.74
N LYS A 8 7.04 14.23 -1.64
CA LYS A 8 7.19 14.49 -3.09
C LYS A 8 7.08 13.16 -3.87
N ASP A 9 6.63 13.20 -5.12
CA ASP A 9 6.51 12.04 -6.03
C ASP A 9 5.55 10.94 -5.52
N LEU A 10 4.34 11.39 -5.16
CA LEU A 10 3.22 10.52 -4.80
C LEU A 10 2.55 9.95 -6.07
N THR A 11 2.06 8.73 -5.95
CA THR A 11 1.30 8.03 -6.97
C THR A 11 0.17 7.26 -6.30
N ILE A 12 -0.83 6.87 -7.10
CA ILE A 12 -1.94 6.03 -6.67
C ILE A 12 -1.50 4.57 -6.78
N ASP A 13 -1.67 3.81 -5.70
CA ASP A 13 -1.54 2.36 -5.67
C ASP A 13 -2.88 1.72 -5.32
N HIS A 14 -3.16 0.57 -5.94
CA HIS A 14 -4.34 -0.24 -5.64
C HIS A 14 -3.97 -1.35 -4.65
N LEU A 15 -4.57 -1.36 -3.46
CA LEU A 15 -4.34 -2.37 -2.42
C LEU A 15 -4.53 -3.80 -2.96
N LEU A 16 -5.60 -3.97 -3.74
CA LEU A 16 -5.89 -5.10 -4.59
C LEU A 16 -5.52 -4.73 -6.04
N PRO A 17 -4.49 -5.35 -6.64
CA PRO A 17 -4.02 -5.03 -7.98
C PRO A 17 -5.09 -5.17 -9.07
N ARG A 18 -5.11 -4.23 -10.02
CA ARG A 18 -6.05 -4.25 -11.16
C ARG A 18 -5.90 -5.47 -12.05
N CYS A 19 -4.66 -5.98 -12.21
CA CYS A 19 -4.37 -7.21 -12.96
C CYS A 19 -4.97 -8.48 -12.33
N PHE A 20 -5.45 -8.40 -11.08
CA PHE A 20 -6.17 -9.46 -10.38
C PHE A 20 -7.61 -9.04 -10.03
N ASN A 21 -8.23 -8.25 -10.90
CA ASN A 21 -9.62 -7.80 -10.77
C ASN A 21 -9.89 -6.96 -9.51
N GLY A 22 -8.88 -6.27 -8.98
CA GLY A 22 -9.08 -5.30 -7.91
C GLY A 22 -9.99 -4.15 -8.36
N PRO A 23 -10.93 -3.70 -7.51
CA PRO A 23 -11.86 -2.63 -7.86
C PRO A 23 -11.16 -1.26 -8.02
N ASP A 24 -11.77 -0.35 -8.77
CA ASP A 24 -11.27 1.02 -8.96
C ASP A 24 -12.11 1.99 -8.15
N ASP A 25 -12.01 1.87 -6.83
CA ASP A 25 -12.76 2.71 -5.90
C ASP A 25 -11.85 3.27 -4.82
N GLU A 26 -12.35 4.31 -4.14
CA GLU A 26 -11.68 5.02 -3.05
C GLU A 26 -11.22 4.12 -1.90
N LYS A 27 -11.86 2.96 -1.70
CA LYS A 27 -11.52 2.01 -0.63
C LYS A 27 -10.34 1.12 -1.00
N ASN A 28 -10.08 0.98 -2.30
CA ASN A 28 -8.97 0.19 -2.82
C ASN A 28 -7.76 1.03 -3.24
N VAL A 29 -7.86 2.36 -3.30
CA VAL A 29 -6.76 3.23 -3.71
C VAL A 29 -6.11 3.95 -2.54
N ILE A 30 -4.79 4.05 -2.55
CA ILE A 30 -4.02 4.80 -1.56
C ILE A 30 -2.93 5.64 -2.22
N TRP A 31 -2.58 6.76 -1.59
CA TRP A 31 -1.44 7.57 -1.99
C TRP A 31 -0.14 7.00 -1.41
N VAL A 32 0.83 6.70 -2.27
CA VAL A 32 2.13 6.13 -1.87
C VAL A 32 3.27 6.78 -2.66
N CYS A 33 4.52 6.69 -2.20
CA CYS A 33 5.63 7.09 -3.07
C CYS A 33 5.70 6.19 -4.31
N ARG A 34 6.08 6.77 -5.45
CA ARG A 34 6.37 6.03 -6.70
C ARG A 34 7.31 4.84 -6.52
N ARG A 35 8.36 5.00 -5.72
CA ARG A 35 9.33 3.94 -5.40
C ARG A 35 8.67 2.75 -4.67
N TYR A 36 7.74 3.00 -3.75
CA TYR A 36 7.02 1.92 -3.06
C TYR A 36 6.02 1.24 -3.97
N ASN A 37 5.29 2.03 -4.78
CA ASN A 37 4.36 1.47 -5.76
C ASN A 37 5.10 0.51 -6.71
N SER A 38 6.22 0.98 -7.27
CA SER A 38 7.06 0.16 -8.15
C SER A 38 7.62 -1.09 -7.46
N SER A 39 8.00 -0.97 -6.17
CA SER A 39 8.52 -2.10 -5.40
C SER A 39 7.45 -3.13 -5.03
N LYS A 40 6.19 -2.72 -4.85
CA LYS A 40 5.06 -3.63 -4.60
C LYS A 40 4.71 -4.40 -5.88
N GLY A 41 4.65 -3.70 -7.00
CA GLY A 41 4.26 -4.27 -8.28
C GLY A 41 2.84 -4.85 -8.22
N SER A 42 2.67 -6.05 -8.78
CA SER A 42 1.39 -6.76 -8.81
C SER A 42 1.05 -7.52 -7.52
N LYS A 43 1.79 -7.36 -6.42
CA LYS A 43 1.49 -8.06 -5.17
C LYS A 43 0.33 -7.40 -4.43
N ARG A 44 -0.46 -8.19 -3.71
CA ARG A 44 -1.42 -7.64 -2.73
C ARG A 44 -0.66 -6.98 -1.57
N LEU A 45 -1.27 -6.02 -0.89
CA LEU A 45 -0.62 -5.34 0.24
C LEU A 45 -0.08 -6.34 1.29
N TYR A 46 -0.91 -7.29 1.73
CA TYR A 46 -0.53 -8.30 2.74
C TYR A 46 0.59 -9.23 2.25
N GLU A 47 0.58 -9.59 0.97
CA GLU A 47 1.61 -10.41 0.35
C GLU A 47 2.96 -9.67 0.35
N PHE A 48 2.95 -8.42 -0.10
CA PHE A 48 4.13 -7.56 -0.09
C PHE A 48 4.72 -7.39 1.32
N TRP A 49 3.87 -7.16 2.33
CA TRP A 49 4.30 -7.03 3.71
C TRP A 49 4.80 -8.34 4.31
N THR A 50 4.19 -9.47 3.96
CA THR A 50 4.63 -10.79 4.42
C THR A 50 6.03 -11.08 3.90
N VAL A 51 6.33 -10.76 2.64
CA VAL A 51 7.68 -10.88 2.07
C VAL A 51 8.67 -9.93 2.74
N LYS A 52 8.25 -8.70 3.06
CA LYS A 52 9.13 -7.69 3.66
C LYS A 52 9.42 -7.88 5.15
N LYS A 53 8.43 -8.27 5.95
CA LYS A 53 8.49 -8.26 7.42
C LYS A 53 7.98 -9.55 8.07
N GLY A 54 7.65 -10.58 7.28
CA GLY A 54 7.03 -11.82 7.77
C GLY A 54 5.57 -11.64 8.18
N LEU A 55 4.93 -12.74 8.59
CA LEU A 55 3.51 -12.78 8.97
C LEU A 55 3.18 -11.84 10.15
N LYS A 56 4.05 -11.76 11.16
CA LYS A 56 3.86 -10.84 12.30
C LYS A 56 3.88 -9.38 11.83
N GLY A 57 4.85 -9.00 11.00
CA GLY A 57 4.92 -7.64 10.47
C GLY A 57 3.74 -7.29 9.56
N ALA A 58 3.28 -8.25 8.74
CA ALA A 58 2.09 -8.06 7.91
C ALA A 58 0.79 -7.93 8.71
N LYS A 59 0.77 -8.36 9.98
CA LYS A 59 -0.39 -8.24 10.87
C LYS A 59 -0.35 -6.96 11.71
N TYR A 60 0.81 -6.58 12.23
CA TYR A 60 0.92 -5.55 13.27
C TYR A 60 1.71 -4.29 12.85
N GLU A 61 2.47 -4.35 11.75
CA GLU A 61 3.34 -3.24 11.32
C GLU A 61 2.87 -2.58 10.01
N VAL A 62 1.73 -3.02 9.45
CA VAL A 62 1.14 -2.37 8.27
C VAL A 62 0.67 -0.98 8.68
N PRO A 63 1.17 0.10 8.04
CA PRO A 63 0.73 1.44 8.35
C PRO A 63 -0.77 1.57 8.09
N GLU A 64 -1.49 2.06 9.08
CA GLU A 64 -2.88 2.50 8.90
C GLU A 64 -2.91 3.68 7.92
N SER A 65 -4.02 3.84 7.18
CA SER A 65 -4.23 5.09 6.45
C SER A 65 -4.26 6.24 7.46
N PRO A 66 -3.87 7.46 7.08
CA PRO A 66 -4.18 8.61 7.93
C PRO A 66 -5.70 8.58 8.11
N ARG A 67 -6.18 8.59 9.35
CA ARG A 67 -7.58 8.93 9.59
C ARG A 67 -7.79 10.32 8.98
N GLU A 68 -8.81 10.47 8.15
CA GLU A 68 -9.28 11.81 7.78
C GLU A 68 -9.46 12.59 9.09
N ASN A 69 -8.71 13.68 9.24
CA ASN A 69 -8.81 14.52 10.42
C ASN A 69 -10.25 15.03 10.51
N THR A 70 -10.97 14.59 11.53
CA THR A 70 -12.10 15.34 12.10
C THR A 70 -11.55 16.52 12.89
#